data_AF-A0A7R9Z5S1-F1
#
_entry.id   AF-A0A7R9Z5S1-F1
#
_cell.length_a   1.000
_cell.length_b   1.000
_cell.length_c   1.000
_cell.angle_alpha   90.00
_cell.angle_beta   90.00
_cell.angle_gamma   90.00
#
_symmetry.space_group_name_H-M   'P 1'
#
loop_
_entity.id
_entity.type
_entity.pdbx_description
1 polymer ?
#
loop_
_entity_poly.entity_id
_entity_poly.type
_entity_poly.pdbx_seq_one_letter_code
_entity_poly.pdbx_strand_id
1 'polypeptide(L)'
;FDVDPADDEKCVITSEDELAKLVTLMGVPSADDVKEALLSRTITAGKETYKVPLKPDGARDGRNAFAKEIYQQTFDWLVRTINDATSAENNYGDASDVEEFGVIGLLDIFGFESFEVNRYEQLCINYANEKLQQKYTVDIFRSVQEEYEYEGIELGEVD
;
A
#
# COMPACT_ATOMS: atom_id res chain seq x y z
N PHE A 1 18.58 -18.69 -0.01
CA PHE A 1 18.23 -18.91 1.40
C PHE A 1 18.00 -20.38 1.57
N ASP A 2 19.02 -21.06 2.08
CA ASP A 2 19.03 -22.50 2.31
C ASP A 2 19.40 -22.79 3.77
N VAL A 3 19.12 -24.00 4.22
CA VAL A 3 19.48 -24.45 5.58
C VAL A 3 21.00 -24.43 5.73
N ASP A 4 21.49 -23.95 6.87
CA ASP A 4 22.92 -24.00 7.17
C ASP A 4 23.37 -25.47 7.34
N PRO A 5 24.40 -25.94 6.60
CA PRO A 5 24.88 -27.32 6.71
C PRO A 5 25.39 -27.71 8.12
N ALA A 6 25.77 -26.74 8.94
CA ALA A 6 26.27 -26.95 10.29
C ALA A 6 25.20 -26.85 11.38
N ASP A 7 24.03 -26.25 11.08
CA ASP A 7 22.96 -25.98 12.05
C ASP A 7 21.61 -25.86 11.33
N ASP A 8 20.75 -26.87 11.46
CA ASP A 8 19.47 -26.94 10.73
C ASP A 8 18.42 -25.94 11.22
N GLU A 9 18.69 -25.26 12.34
CA GLU A 9 17.89 -24.14 12.84
C GLU A 9 18.28 -22.79 12.21
N LYS A 10 19.35 -22.74 11.40
CA LYS A 10 19.85 -21.53 10.75
C LYS A 10 19.66 -21.53 9.23
N CYS A 11 19.73 -20.34 8.67
CA CYS A 11 19.68 -20.09 7.24
C CYS A 11 20.96 -19.40 6.78
N VAL A 12 21.37 -19.68 5.54
CA VAL A 12 22.45 -19.00 4.84
C VAL A 12 21.96 -18.33 3.55
N ILE A 13 22.60 -17.22 3.18
CA ILE A 13 22.40 -16.58 1.88
C ILE A 13 23.23 -17.33 0.84
N THR A 14 22.57 -17.73 -0.24
CA THR A 14 23.19 -18.49 -1.34
C THR A 14 23.69 -17.59 -2.46
N SER A 15 23.14 -16.39 -2.57
CA SER A 15 23.36 -15.44 -3.67
C SER A 15 24.10 -14.20 -3.18
N GLU A 16 25.40 -14.33 -2.87
CA GLU A 16 26.21 -13.21 -2.37
C GLU A 16 26.33 -12.07 -3.40
N ASP A 17 26.33 -12.38 -4.71
CA ASP A 17 26.35 -11.36 -5.78
C ASP A 17 25.09 -10.48 -5.79
N GLU A 18 23.92 -11.07 -5.53
CA GLU A 18 22.65 -10.34 -5.45
C GLU A 18 22.61 -9.45 -4.22
N LEU A 19 23.14 -9.94 -3.09
CA LEU A 19 23.28 -9.16 -1.87
C LEU A 19 24.21 -7.96 -2.08
N ALA A 20 25.36 -8.16 -2.73
CA ALA A 20 26.31 -7.09 -3.02
C ALA A 20 25.68 -5.99 -3.90
N LYS A 21 24.89 -6.37 -4.91
CA LYS A 21 24.13 -5.42 -5.75
C LYS A 21 23.09 -4.66 -4.93
N LEU A 22 22.34 -5.34 -4.05
CA LEU A 22 21.36 -4.71 -3.18
C LEU A 22 22.01 -3.68 -2.25
N VAL A 23 23.08 -4.06 -1.55
CA VAL A 23 23.83 -3.18 -0.64
C VAL A 23 24.34 -1.94 -1.37
N THR A 24 24.90 -2.13 -2.57
CA THR A 24 25.37 -1.04 -3.42
C THR A 24 24.23 -0.10 -3.83
N LEU A 25 23.10 -0.66 -4.28
CA LEU A 25 21.94 0.12 -4.72
C LEU A 25 21.30 0.91 -3.58
N MET A 26 21.22 0.30 -2.40
CA MET A 26 20.64 0.93 -1.21
C MET A 26 21.60 1.90 -0.51
N GLY A 27 22.88 1.95 -0.91
CA GLY A 27 23.89 2.81 -0.29
C GLY A 27 24.19 2.45 1.16
N VAL A 28 24.04 1.17 1.54
CA VAL A 28 24.29 0.71 2.92
C VAL A 28 25.79 0.43 3.09
N PRO A 29 26.43 0.90 4.18
CA PRO A 29 27.88 0.81 4.32
C PRO A 29 28.41 -0.59 4.64
N SER A 30 27.58 -1.47 5.22
CA SER A 30 27.97 -2.82 5.66
C SER A 30 27.04 -3.87 5.03
N ALA A 31 27.60 -4.73 4.18
CA ALA A 31 26.88 -5.88 3.65
C ALA A 31 26.56 -6.91 4.75
N ASP A 32 27.42 -7.01 5.77
CA ASP A 32 27.24 -7.91 6.90
C ASP A 32 26.03 -7.52 7.75
N ASP A 33 25.76 -6.21 7.91
CA ASP A 33 24.60 -5.73 8.66
C ASP A 33 23.29 -6.12 7.95
N VAL A 34 23.25 -5.97 6.62
CA VAL A 34 22.10 -6.39 5.81
C VAL A 34 21.94 -7.91 5.85
N LYS A 35 23.04 -8.65 5.78
CA LYS A 35 23.04 -10.11 5.89
C LYS A 35 22.50 -10.56 7.23
N GLU A 36 22.97 -9.99 8.33
CA GLU A 36 22.51 -10.32 9.67
C GLU A 36 21.02 -9.97 9.86
N ALA A 37 20.57 -8.83 9.34
CA ALA A 37 19.16 -8.43 9.38
C ALA A 37 18.25 -9.36 8.57
N LEU A 38 18.72 -9.93 7.46
CA LEU A 38 17.96 -10.89 6.65
C LEU A 38 17.95 -12.31 7.24
N LEU A 39 18.97 -12.67 8.03
CA LEU A 39 19.14 -14.02 8.58
C LEU A 39 18.71 -14.16 10.04
N SER A 40 18.45 -13.06 10.74
CA SER A 40 18.05 -13.08 12.15
C SER A 40 16.94 -12.08 12.43
N ARG A 41 16.11 -12.39 13.43
CA ARG A 41 15.14 -11.45 14.00
C ARG A 41 15.59 -11.01 15.37
N THR A 42 15.41 -9.73 15.65
CA THR A 42 15.65 -9.18 16.98
C THR A 42 14.41 -9.37 17.84
N ILE A 43 14.56 -10.00 19.00
CA ILE A 43 13.49 -10.17 19.98
C ILE A 43 13.88 -9.42 21.26
N THR A 44 12.98 -8.59 21.76
CA THR A 44 13.13 -7.92 23.05
C THR A 44 12.20 -8.59 24.07
N ALA A 45 12.78 -9.15 25.13
CA ALA A 45 12.05 -9.75 26.24
C ALA A 45 12.45 -9.07 27.56
N GLY A 46 11.51 -8.32 28.16
CA GLY A 46 11.79 -7.53 29.35
C GLY A 46 12.81 -6.43 29.06
N LYS A 47 14.00 -6.51 29.68
CA LYS A 47 15.10 -5.55 29.48
C LYS A 47 16.19 -6.07 28.53
N GLU A 48 16.07 -7.32 28.06
CA GLU A 48 17.10 -7.95 27.24
C GLU A 48 16.65 -7.99 25.77
N THR A 49 17.60 -7.78 24.87
CA THR A 49 17.40 -7.89 23.43
C THR A 49 18.37 -8.92 22.88
N TYR A 50 17.83 -9.94 22.21
CA TYR A 50 18.61 -11.02 21.63
C TYR A 50 18.23 -11.24 20.16
N LYS A 51 19.22 -11.65 19.36
CA LYS A 51 19.02 -12.01 17.96
C LYS A 51 18.78 -13.50 17.86
N VAL A 52 17.69 -13.88 17.18
CA VAL A 52 17.32 -15.27 16.92
C VAL A 52 17.49 -15.55 15.44
N PRO A 53 18.30 -16.55 15.05
CA PRO A 53 18.41 -16.96 13.65
C PRO A 53 17.06 -17.35 13.05
N LEU A 54 16.89 -17.08 11.77
CA LEU A 54 15.71 -17.46 10.99
C LEU A 54 15.98 -18.76 10.24
N LYS A 55 14.95 -19.60 10.14
CA LYS A 55 14.89 -20.69 9.16
C LYS A 55 14.70 -20.14 7.75
N PRO A 56 15.01 -20.90 6.69
CA PRO A 56 14.93 -20.43 5.31
C PRO A 56 13.59 -19.82 4.91
N ASP A 57 12.47 -20.39 5.35
CA ASP A 57 11.13 -19.87 5.04
C ASP A 57 10.90 -18.50 5.70
N GLY A 58 11.28 -18.36 6.98
CA GLY A 58 11.20 -17.07 7.68
C GLY A 58 12.10 -15.99 7.07
N ALA A 59 13.31 -16.37 6.62
CA ALA A 59 14.21 -15.45 5.92
C ALA A 59 13.65 -15.02 4.54
N ARG A 60 13.00 -15.95 3.81
CA ARG A 60 12.32 -15.65 2.53
C ARG A 60 11.13 -14.73 2.72
N ASP A 61 10.32 -14.95 3.75
CA ASP A 61 9.20 -14.09 4.09
C ASP A 61 9.69 -12.70 4.51
N GLY A 62 10.74 -12.63 5.34
CA GLY A 62 11.39 -11.37 5.72
C GLY A 62 11.92 -10.59 4.51
N ARG A 63 12.62 -11.25 3.57
CA ARG A 63 13.04 -10.64 2.30
C ARG A 63 11.84 -10.14 1.49
N ASN A 64 10.79 -10.94 1.36
CA ASN A 64 9.61 -10.55 0.59
C ASN A 64 8.90 -9.34 1.21
N ALA A 65 8.78 -9.30 2.54
CA ALA A 65 8.25 -8.15 3.27
C ALA A 65 9.12 -6.91 3.07
N PHE A 66 10.45 -7.06 3.16
CA PHE A 66 11.38 -5.96 2.93
C PHE A 66 11.29 -5.41 1.50
N ALA A 67 11.17 -6.28 0.49
CA ALA A 67 10.99 -5.85 -0.90
C ALA A 67 9.67 -5.09 -1.10
N LYS A 68 8.58 -5.55 -0.48
CA LYS A 68 7.28 -4.84 -0.49
C LYS A 68 7.38 -3.48 0.17
N GLU A 69 8.08 -3.38 1.30
CA GLU A 69 8.29 -2.12 2.01
C GLU A 69 9.10 -1.11 1.18
N ILE A 70 10.19 -1.55 0.54
CA ILE A 70 10.96 -0.69 -0.37
C ILE A 70 10.07 -0.15 -1.49
N TYR A 71 9.28 -1.03 -2.11
CA TYR A 71 8.36 -0.62 -3.17
C TYR A 71 7.32 0.39 -2.68
N GLN A 72 6.68 0.11 -1.54
CA GLN A 72 5.68 1.00 -0.94
C GLN A 72 6.27 2.38 -0.63
N GLN A 73 7.42 2.44 0.04
CA GLN A 73 8.08 3.71 0.38
C GLN A 73 8.51 4.49 -0.87
N THR A 74 8.95 3.80 -1.92
CA THR A 74 9.28 4.42 -3.21
C THR A 74 8.04 4.99 -3.90
N PHE A 75 6.93 4.24 -3.89
CA PHE A 75 5.67 4.66 -4.47
C PHE A 75 5.08 5.87 -3.72
N ASP A 76 5.07 5.84 -2.39
CA ASP A 76 4.62 6.95 -1.54
C ASP A 76 5.47 8.21 -1.78
N TRP A 77 6.80 8.06 -1.89
CA TRP A 77 7.68 9.18 -2.23
C TRP A 77 7.35 9.76 -3.62
N LEU A 78 7.11 8.91 -4.61
CA LEU A 78 6.74 9.35 -5.96
C LEU A 78 5.43 10.14 -5.95
N VAL A 79 4.38 9.62 -5.28
CA VAL A 79 3.09 10.30 -5.16
C VAL A 79 3.25 11.66 -4.47
N ARG A 80 3.99 11.73 -3.35
CA ARG A 80 4.25 12.99 -2.65
C ARG A 80 4.99 13.98 -3.55
N THR A 81 6.03 13.54 -4.26
CA THR A 81 6.83 14.39 -5.15
C THR A 81 5.97 14.97 -6.28
N ILE A 82 5.08 14.17 -6.86
CA ILE A 82 4.14 14.64 -7.89
C ILE A 82 3.17 15.66 -7.29
N ASN A 83 2.56 15.35 -6.14
CA ASN A 83 1.61 16.24 -5.48
C ASN A 83 2.24 17.59 -5.10
N ASP A 84 3.47 17.59 -4.57
CA ASP A 84 4.18 18.82 -4.22
C ASP A 84 4.46 19.67 -5.47
N ALA A 85 4.79 19.03 -6.59
CA ALA A 85 5.06 19.71 -7.86
C ALA A 85 3.79 20.24 -8.57
N THR A 86 2.62 19.67 -8.31
CA THR A 86 1.36 20.05 -9.00
C THR A 86 0.33 20.73 -8.10
N SER A 87 0.55 20.78 -6.79
CA SER A 87 -0.39 21.38 -5.84
C SER A 87 -0.60 22.85 -6.16
N ALA A 88 -1.86 23.24 -6.37
CA ALA A 88 -2.20 24.62 -6.67
C ALA A 88 -1.91 25.56 -5.48
N GLU A 89 -2.16 25.11 -4.26
CA GLU A 89 -1.88 25.85 -3.02
C GLU A 89 -0.40 26.22 -2.87
N ASN A 90 0.50 25.36 -3.36
CA ASN A 90 1.95 25.57 -3.26
C ASN A 90 2.55 26.31 -4.46
N ASN A 91 1.91 26.26 -5.62
CA ASN A 91 2.51 26.68 -6.89
C ASN A 91 1.75 27.81 -7.62
N TYR A 92 0.51 28.13 -7.21
CA TYR A 92 -0.32 29.16 -7.85
C TYR A 92 -1.02 30.05 -6.81
N GLY A 93 -0.56 31.30 -6.68
CA GLY A 93 -1.25 32.38 -5.93
C GLY A 93 -0.61 32.73 -4.58
N ASP A 94 -0.72 34.02 -4.20
CA ASP A 94 -0.44 34.47 -2.84
C ASP A 94 -1.50 33.86 -1.91
N ALA A 95 -1.12 33.41 -0.72
CA ALA A 95 -1.94 32.57 0.18
C ALA A 95 -3.30 33.17 0.61
N SER A 96 -3.60 34.41 0.21
CA SER A 96 -4.85 35.13 0.48
C SER A 96 -5.99 34.84 -0.50
N ASP A 97 -5.73 34.25 -1.68
CA ASP A 97 -6.77 34.00 -2.71
C ASP A 97 -7.10 32.50 -2.88
N VAL A 98 -6.49 31.63 -2.08
CA VAL A 98 -6.56 30.15 -2.22
C VAL A 98 -7.91 29.57 -1.75
N GLU A 99 -8.71 30.32 -0.98
CA GLU A 99 -10.05 29.89 -0.55
C GLU A 99 -11.06 29.72 -1.71
N GLU A 100 -10.71 30.11 -2.95
CA GLU A 100 -11.65 30.19 -4.07
C GLU A 100 -11.52 29.09 -5.13
N PHE A 101 -10.58 28.14 -4.99
CA PHE A 101 -10.46 27.06 -5.98
C PHE A 101 -11.44 25.92 -5.70
N GLY A 102 -12.43 25.75 -6.60
CA GLY A 102 -13.24 24.54 -6.65
C GLY A 102 -12.40 23.33 -7.09
N VAL A 103 -12.70 22.15 -6.53
CA VAL A 103 -12.01 20.89 -6.87
C VAL A 103 -12.91 20.00 -7.72
N ILE A 104 -12.40 19.54 -8.86
CA ILE A 104 -13.02 18.48 -9.67
C ILE A 104 -12.18 17.22 -9.50
N GLY A 105 -12.73 16.22 -8.83
CA GLY A 105 -12.09 14.92 -8.64
C GLY A 105 -12.38 13.97 -9.80
N LEU A 106 -11.34 13.39 -10.39
CA LEU A 106 -11.44 12.28 -11.33
C LEU A 106 -11.05 11.00 -10.60
N LEU A 107 -11.92 9.99 -10.64
CA LEU A 107 -11.69 8.71 -9.99
C LEU A 107 -11.39 7.65 -11.05
N ASP A 108 -10.16 7.14 -11.04
CA ASP A 108 -9.74 5.99 -11.85
C ASP A 108 -9.35 4.86 -10.89
N ILE A 109 -10.15 3.79 -10.88
CA ILE A 109 -9.98 2.64 -9.99
C ILE A 109 -10.21 1.34 -10.75
N PHE A 110 -9.73 0.24 -10.19
CA PHE A 110 -10.05 -1.09 -10.70
C PHE A 110 -11.55 -1.37 -10.61
N GLY A 111 -12.11 -1.96 -11.67
CA GLY A 111 -13.47 -2.50 -11.66
C GLY A 111 -13.59 -3.79 -10.84
N PHE A 112 -14.80 -4.32 -10.73
CA PHE A 112 -15.06 -5.57 -10.01
C PHE A 112 -14.28 -6.74 -10.62
N GLU A 113 -13.57 -7.50 -9.78
CA GLU A 113 -12.74 -8.62 -10.18
C GLU A 113 -13.32 -9.96 -9.71
N SER A 114 -13.22 -10.98 -10.56
CA SER A 114 -13.54 -12.36 -10.19
C SER A 114 -12.61 -13.32 -10.92
N PHE A 115 -11.68 -13.90 -10.17
CA PHE A 115 -10.74 -14.90 -10.65
C PHE A 115 -11.03 -16.27 -10.05
N GLU A 116 -10.36 -17.32 -10.55
CA GLU A 116 -10.46 -18.68 -10.00
C GLU A 116 -10.02 -18.73 -8.52
N VAL A 117 -9.00 -17.95 -8.15
CA VAL A 117 -8.56 -17.78 -6.75
C VAL A 117 -8.52 -16.29 -6.43
N ASN A 118 -9.44 -15.85 -5.59
CA ASN A 118 -9.49 -14.47 -5.08
C ASN A 118 -8.78 -14.40 -3.73
N ARG A 119 -7.89 -13.41 -3.56
CA ARG A 119 -7.19 -13.16 -2.30
C ARG A 119 -7.75 -11.92 -1.62
N TYR A 120 -7.11 -11.50 -0.53
CA TYR A 120 -7.54 -10.33 0.25
C TYR A 120 -7.59 -9.06 -0.61
N GLU A 121 -6.70 -8.94 -1.58
CA GLU A 121 -6.62 -7.82 -2.52
C GLU A 121 -7.91 -7.68 -3.35
N GLN A 122 -8.44 -8.78 -3.90
CA GLN A 122 -9.71 -8.78 -4.64
C GLN A 122 -10.89 -8.39 -3.75
N LEU A 123 -10.89 -8.81 -2.47
CA LEU A 123 -11.92 -8.38 -1.52
C LEU A 123 -11.89 -6.85 -1.33
N CYS A 124 -10.71 -6.25 -1.16
CA CYS A 124 -10.58 -4.79 -1.05
C CYS A 124 -11.08 -4.06 -2.30
N ILE A 125 -10.71 -4.56 -3.49
CA ILE A 125 -11.14 -4.00 -4.79
C ILE A 125 -12.67 -4.07 -4.93
N ASN A 126 -13.26 -5.25 -4.70
CA ASN A 126 -14.69 -5.46 -4.86
C ASN A 126 -15.50 -4.71 -3.80
N TYR A 127 -15.00 -4.62 -2.57
CA TYR A 127 -15.64 -3.85 -1.51
C TYR A 127 -15.67 -2.35 -1.84
N ALA A 128 -14.57 -1.80 -2.37
CA ALA A 128 -14.55 -0.41 -2.82
C ALA A 128 -15.59 -0.16 -3.94
N ASN A 129 -15.68 -1.07 -4.91
CA ASN A 129 -16.70 -1.01 -5.97
C ASN A 129 -18.12 -1.07 -5.41
N GLU A 130 -18.39 -1.98 -4.48
CA GLU A 130 -19.70 -2.10 -3.83
C GLU A 130 -20.09 -0.79 -3.12
N LYS A 131 -19.16 -0.16 -2.42
CA LYS A 131 -19.41 1.13 -1.75
C LYS A 131 -19.65 2.27 -2.72
N LEU A 132 -18.95 2.30 -3.85
CA LEU A 132 -19.18 3.28 -4.90
C LEU A 132 -20.54 3.08 -5.57
N GLN A 133 -20.92 1.84 -5.86
CA GLN A 133 -22.24 1.52 -6.40
C GLN A 133 -23.34 1.89 -5.41
N GLN A 134 -23.17 1.58 -4.11
CA GLN A 134 -24.10 1.99 -3.06
C GLN A 134 -24.28 3.51 -3.02
N LYS A 135 -23.18 4.28 -3.05
CA LYS A 135 -23.23 5.74 -3.07
C LYS A 135 -23.93 6.27 -4.31
N TYR A 136 -23.58 5.77 -5.49
CA TYR A 136 -24.19 6.16 -6.76
C TYR A 136 -25.71 5.95 -6.72
N THR A 137 -26.15 4.78 -6.29
CA THR A 137 -27.57 4.44 -6.17
C THR A 137 -28.30 5.42 -5.25
N VAL A 138 -27.76 5.68 -4.05
CA VAL A 138 -28.35 6.63 -3.10
C VAL A 138 -28.42 8.06 -3.67
N ASP A 139 -27.34 8.53 -4.29
CA ASP A 139 -27.28 9.89 -4.85
C ASP A 139 -28.27 10.06 -6.01
N ILE A 140 -28.40 9.06 -6.89
CA ILE A 140 -29.38 9.05 -7.98
C ILE A 140 -30.81 9.02 -7.44
N PHE A 141 -31.12 8.13 -6.49
CA PHE A 141 -32.47 8.06 -5.92
C PHE A 141 -32.89 9.37 -5.26
N ARG A 142 -32.00 9.96 -4.46
CA ARG A 142 -32.27 11.26 -3.85
C ARG A 142 -32.50 12.34 -4.90
N SER A 143 -31.64 12.41 -5.92
CA SER A 143 -31.79 13.40 -7.00
C SER A 143 -33.12 13.23 -7.75
N VAL A 144 -33.57 11.99 -7.98
CA VAL A 144 -34.87 11.72 -8.59
C VAL A 144 -36.01 12.16 -7.67
N GLN A 145 -35.93 11.87 -6.36
CA GLN A 145 -36.95 12.30 -5.41
C GLN A 145 -37.08 13.82 -5.36
N GLU A 146 -35.96 14.53 -5.28
CA GLU A 146 -35.90 15.99 -5.29
C GLU A 146 -36.55 16.60 -6.55
N GLU A 147 -36.32 16.00 -7.71
CA GLU A 147 -36.93 16.45 -8.98
C GLU A 147 -38.45 16.25 -9.00
N TYR A 148 -38.94 15.09 -8.55
CA TYR A 148 -40.38 14.80 -8.50
C TYR A 148 -41.12 15.70 -7.50
N GLU A 149 -40.51 15.98 -6.35
CA GLU A 149 -41.04 16.94 -5.38
C GLU A 149 -41.10 18.35 -5.97
N TYR A 150 -40.06 18.77 -6.69
CA TYR A 150 -40.02 20.05 -7.39
C TYR A 150 -41.11 20.17 -8.46
N GLU A 151 -41.38 19.09 -9.19
CA GLU A 151 -42.44 19.01 -10.21
C GLU A 151 -43.85 18.78 -9.64
N GLY A 152 -43.97 18.48 -8.33
CA GLY A 152 -45.25 18.25 -7.66
C GLY A 152 -45.91 16.90 -7.99
N ILE A 153 -45.12 15.88 -8.34
CA ILE A 153 -45.58 14.53 -8.71
C ILE A 153 -45.49 13.60 -7.50
N GLU A 154 -46.57 12.88 -7.16
CA GLU A 154 -46.54 11.87 -6.09
C GLU A 154 -45.69 10.66 -6.49
N LEU A 155 -44.69 10.34 -5.67
CA LEU A 155 -43.89 9.12 -5.77
C LEU A 155 -44.54 7.97 -4.99
N GLY A 156 -44.70 6.82 -5.63
CA GLY A 156 -45.00 5.57 -4.92
C GLY A 156 -43.77 5.07 -4.15
N GLU A 157 -43.97 4.36 -3.03
CA GLU A 157 -42.87 3.73 -2.28
C GLU A 157 -42.09 2.76 -3.19
N VAL A 158 -40.77 2.91 -3.20
CA VAL A 158 -39.85 1.98 -3.85
C VAL A 158 -38.90 1.47 -2.77
N ASP A 159 -38.91 0.16 -2.53
CA ASP A 159 -37.95 -0.55 -1.65
C ASP A 159 -36.55 -0.62 -2.28
#